data_AF-A0A7S1G8K7-F1
#
_entry.id   AF-A0A7S1G8K7-F1
#
_cell.length_a   1.000
_cell.length_b   1.000
_cell.length_c   1.000
_cell.angle_alpha   90.00
_cell.angle_beta   90.00
_cell.angle_gamma   90.00
#
_symmetry.space_group_name_H-M   'P 1'
#
loop_
_entity.id
_entity.type
_entity.pdbx_description
1 polymer ?
#
loop_
_entity_poly.entity_id
_entity_poly.type
_entity_poly.pdbx_seq_one_letter_code
_entity_poly.pdbx_strand_id
1 'polypeptide(L)'
;LMSYGTGTGETIFGDITFAYLEDTNQYVANYSMGGRLLEPTGDTGRDQVYDVKIERPADFVPPVVHTPGELRWGRGEGCGFFYDSAKKWHADYFCNSNREFDCTHDNRMSGVCSITTGWGFTSNVFTCGDCPGSTGSDTRCRPDCASPYNDNCFSATSCGLPSMYQYFTDREAAVALKATQADSRRTAGFSSALDFVPVRLGYWNCADNKPSNGSSLSSAQSG
;
A
#
# COMPACT_ATOMS: atom_id res chain seq x y z
N LEU A 1 -2.31 2.90 10.84
CA LEU A 1 -3.54 2.32 11.42
C LEU A 1 -4.63 2.16 10.36
N MET A 2 -5.06 3.24 9.72
CA MET A 2 -6.18 3.24 8.74
C MET A 2 -5.79 2.80 7.32
N SER A 3 -4.66 2.12 7.14
CA SER A 3 -4.23 1.66 5.81
C SER A 3 -5.03 0.42 5.41
N TYR A 4 -5.54 0.40 4.18
CA TYR A 4 -6.17 -0.77 3.58
C TYR A 4 -5.15 -1.89 3.27
N GLY A 5 -3.89 -1.51 3.03
CA GLY A 5 -2.77 -2.43 2.83
C GLY A 5 -1.95 -2.63 4.10
N THR A 6 -1.48 -3.86 4.32
CA THR A 6 -0.58 -4.19 5.43
C THR A 6 0.88 -4.22 4.97
N GLY A 7 1.79 -3.97 5.91
CA GLY A 7 3.21 -4.27 5.73
C GLY A 7 4.04 -3.23 4.98
N THR A 8 3.55 -2.07 4.55
CA THR A 8 4.44 -1.08 3.90
C THR A 8 5.31 -0.27 4.86
N GLY A 9 5.11 -0.43 6.16
CA GLY A 9 5.88 0.26 7.18
C GLY A 9 5.23 0.08 8.54
N GLU A 10 5.72 0.85 9.52
CA GLU A 10 5.22 0.77 10.88
C GLU A 10 3.73 1.17 10.99
N THR A 11 2.94 0.35 11.67
CA THR A 11 1.56 0.69 12.00
C THR A 11 1.55 1.76 13.09
N ILE A 12 1.33 3.01 12.67
CA ILE A 12 1.18 4.15 13.58
C ILE A 12 -0.24 4.72 13.57
N PHE A 13 -0.65 5.32 14.69
CA PHE A 13 -1.70 6.32 14.73
C PHE A 13 -1.09 7.64 14.29
N GLY A 14 -1.23 7.93 13.00
CA GLY A 14 -0.54 9.04 12.36
C GLY A 14 -1.35 10.32 12.30
N ASP A 15 -0.67 11.42 11.99
CA ASP A 15 -1.26 12.76 11.87
C ASP A 15 -2.39 12.82 10.84
N ILE A 16 -2.29 12.04 9.75
CA ILE A 16 -3.34 11.93 8.73
C ILE A 16 -4.63 11.36 9.34
N THR A 17 -4.53 10.38 10.24
CA THR A 17 -5.70 9.82 10.92
C THR A 17 -6.29 10.84 11.89
N PHE A 18 -5.45 11.58 12.62
CA PHE A 18 -5.90 12.64 13.50
C PHE A 18 -6.65 13.74 12.75
N ALA A 19 -6.07 14.23 11.65
CA ALA A 19 -6.69 15.24 10.80
C ALA A 19 -8.05 14.75 10.26
N TYR A 20 -8.11 13.51 9.77
CA TYR A 20 -9.37 12.91 9.33
C TYR A 20 -10.44 12.91 10.44
N LEU A 21 -10.07 12.50 11.66
CA LEU A 21 -11.01 12.47 12.79
C LEU A 21 -11.44 13.88 13.24
N GLU A 22 -10.53 14.85 13.19
CA GLU A 22 -10.80 16.25 13.50
C GLU A 22 -11.74 16.88 12.46
N ASP A 23 -11.52 16.62 11.16
CA ASP A 23 -12.36 17.13 10.06
C ASP A 23 -13.80 16.61 10.11
N THR A 24 -14.06 15.46 10.76
CA THR A 24 -15.43 14.99 11.02
C THR A 24 -16.18 15.83 12.06
N ASN A 25 -15.51 16.77 12.73
CA ASN A 25 -16.01 17.55 13.87
C ASN A 25 -16.48 16.71 15.07
N GLN A 26 -16.10 15.43 15.13
CA GLN A 26 -16.45 14.55 16.25
C GLN A 26 -15.44 14.66 17.40
N TYR A 27 -14.20 15.06 17.09
CA TYR A 27 -13.07 15.01 17.99
C TYR A 27 -12.16 16.24 17.83
N VAL A 28 -11.38 16.57 18.86
CA VAL A 28 -10.26 17.52 18.78
C VAL A 28 -8.98 16.74 18.99
N ALA A 29 -8.17 16.64 17.95
CA ALA A 29 -7.01 15.75 17.95
C ALA A 29 -5.87 16.32 18.81
N ASN A 30 -5.31 15.47 19.68
CA ASN A 30 -4.04 15.75 20.34
C ASN A 30 -2.92 15.03 19.59
N TYR A 31 -2.30 15.73 18.63
CA TYR A 31 -1.24 15.19 17.78
C TYR A 31 0.01 14.74 18.56
N SER A 32 0.20 15.17 19.82
CA SER A 32 1.29 14.66 20.67
C SER A 32 1.09 13.19 21.09
N MET A 33 -0.12 12.65 20.94
CA MET A 33 -0.43 11.24 21.21
C MET A 33 -0.22 10.32 20.00
N GLY A 34 0.33 10.85 18.90
CA GLY A 34 0.61 10.06 17.70
C GLY A 34 1.70 9.01 17.88
N GLY A 35 1.90 8.22 16.83
CA GLY A 35 2.96 7.23 16.76
C GLY A 35 2.44 5.81 17.03
N ARG A 36 3.27 4.97 17.64
CA ARG A 36 2.94 3.57 17.84
C ARG A 36 1.90 3.40 18.94
N LEU A 37 0.81 2.69 18.63
CA LEU A 37 -0.25 2.39 19.60
C LEU A 37 0.07 1.22 20.53
N LEU A 38 1.15 0.50 20.29
CA LEU A 38 1.57 -0.60 21.14
C LEU A 38 3.00 -0.32 21.54
N GLU A 39 3.33 -0.43 22.83
CA GLU A 39 4.74 -0.45 23.22
C GLU A 39 5.46 -1.64 22.56
N PRO A 40 6.78 -1.58 22.35
CA PRO A 40 7.57 -2.73 21.92
C PRO A 40 7.38 -3.89 22.90
N THR A 41 6.53 -4.85 22.52
CA THR A 41 6.13 -5.92 23.43
C THR A 41 7.25 -6.94 23.50
N GLY A 42 8.01 -6.84 24.58
CA GLY A 42 8.79 -7.95 25.11
C GLY A 42 7.85 -8.99 25.72
N ASP A 43 7.40 -9.97 24.93
CA ASP A 43 6.81 -11.27 25.35
C ASP A 43 5.76 -11.25 26.49
N THR A 44 5.12 -10.10 26.71
CA THR A 44 4.11 -9.91 27.75
C THR A 44 2.94 -9.23 27.07
N GLY A 45 2.09 -10.06 26.45
CA GLY A 45 0.78 -9.64 25.96
C GLY A 45 -0.07 -9.18 27.14
N ARG A 46 0.10 -7.93 27.56
CA ARG A 46 -0.85 -7.23 28.40
C ARG A 46 -1.70 -6.38 27.47
N ASP A 47 -3.02 -6.52 27.59
CA ASP A 47 -3.96 -5.60 26.99
C ASP A 47 -3.62 -4.18 27.46
N GLN A 48 -3.10 -3.36 26.56
CA GLN A 48 -2.88 -1.94 26.83
C GLN A 48 -4.18 -1.21 26.48
N VAL A 49 -4.89 -0.77 27.51
CA VAL A 49 -6.04 0.11 27.38
C VAL A 49 -5.53 1.55 27.26
N TYR A 50 -5.73 2.14 26.09
CA TYR A 50 -5.43 3.54 25.84
C TYR A 50 -6.69 4.36 26.05
N ASP A 51 -6.75 5.12 27.15
CA ASP A 51 -7.76 6.15 27.33
C ASP A 51 -7.38 7.37 26.50
N VAL A 52 -7.93 7.45 25.29
CA VAL A 52 -7.82 8.65 24.46
C VAL A 52 -8.76 9.70 25.03
N LYS A 53 -8.25 10.56 25.92
CA LYS A 53 -8.99 11.73 26.41
C LYS A 53 -8.95 12.83 25.36
N ILE A 54 -10.11 13.09 24.78
CA ILE A 54 -10.32 14.12 23.76
C ILE A 54 -10.94 15.33 24.46
N GLU A 55 -10.09 16.15 25.05
CA GLU A 55 -10.50 17.42 25.64
C GLU A 55 -10.31 18.52 24.59
N ARG A 56 -11.33 19.37 24.40
CA ARG A 56 -11.22 20.57 23.56
C ARG A 56 -10.34 21.58 24.31
N PRO A 57 -9.06 21.75 23.97
CA PRO A 57 -8.22 22.70 24.70
C PRO A 57 -8.77 24.11 24.41
N ALA A 58 -8.89 24.94 25.44
CA ALA A 58 -9.20 26.36 25.24
C ALA A 58 -8.13 27.06 24.37
N ASP A 59 -6.92 26.47 24.34
CA ASP A 59 -5.75 26.97 23.65
C ASP A 59 -5.29 25.92 22.62
N PHE A 60 -5.86 25.96 21.41
CA PHE A 60 -5.36 25.18 20.29
C PHE A 60 -3.93 25.64 19.97
N VAL A 61 -2.95 24.78 20.23
CA VAL A 61 -1.57 24.97 19.78
C VAL A 61 -1.40 24.17 18.50
N PRO A 62 -1.05 24.80 17.36
CA PRO A 62 -0.75 24.08 16.14
C PRO A 62 0.29 22.99 16.39
N PRO A 63 0.15 21.79 15.80
CA PRO A 63 1.11 20.72 15.99
C PRO A 63 2.51 21.17 15.57
N VAL A 64 3.53 20.71 16.32
CA VAL A 64 4.94 20.89 15.97
C VAL A 64 5.20 20.25 14.59
N VAL A 65 6.15 20.79 13.83
CA VAL A 65 6.45 20.37 12.44
C VAL A 65 6.67 18.85 12.30
N HIS A 66 7.15 18.20 13.35
CA HIS A 66 7.30 16.75 13.44
C HIS A 66 6.66 16.26 14.74
N THR A 67 5.50 15.63 14.62
CA THR A 67 4.83 14.97 15.76
C THR A 67 5.33 13.52 15.85
N PRO A 68 5.10 12.82 16.98
CA PRO A 68 5.34 11.39 17.06
C PRO A 68 4.54 10.55 16.04
N GLY A 69 3.41 11.09 15.56
CA GLY A 69 2.54 10.49 14.55
C GLY A 69 2.87 10.87 13.11
N GLU A 70 3.98 11.55 12.86
CA GLU A 70 4.34 11.92 11.51
C GLU A 70 4.44 10.70 10.58
N LEU A 71 3.84 10.80 9.39
CA LEU A 71 3.98 9.75 8.39
C LEU A 71 5.43 9.77 7.87
N ARG A 72 6.08 8.60 7.87
CA ARG A 72 7.44 8.44 7.33
C ARG A 72 7.45 8.02 5.86
N TRP A 73 6.47 7.23 5.45
CA TRP A 73 6.27 6.82 4.07
C TRP A 73 5.82 8.00 3.21
N GLY A 74 6.51 8.27 2.10
CA GLY A 74 6.21 9.39 1.20
C GLY A 74 6.64 10.76 1.74
N ARG A 75 7.33 10.82 2.88
CA ARG A 75 7.67 12.09 3.54
C ARG A 75 8.75 12.83 2.76
N GLY A 76 8.45 14.06 2.36
CA GLY A 76 9.41 14.92 1.66
C GLY A 76 9.60 14.57 0.18
N GLU A 77 8.86 13.60 -0.35
CA GLU A 77 8.94 13.18 -1.76
C GLU A 77 8.27 14.18 -2.73
N GLY A 78 7.43 15.09 -2.20
CA GLY A 78 6.73 16.11 -2.97
C GLY A 78 5.58 15.57 -3.83
N CYS A 79 5.06 16.41 -4.73
CA CYS A 79 3.88 16.06 -5.53
C CYS A 79 4.12 14.91 -6.52
N GLY A 80 5.37 14.71 -6.98
CA GLY A 80 5.73 13.62 -7.87
C GLY A 80 5.41 12.25 -7.29
N PHE A 81 5.47 12.11 -5.95
CA PHE A 81 5.09 10.87 -5.28
C PHE A 81 3.66 10.41 -5.58
N PHE A 82 2.73 11.36 -5.77
CA PHE A 82 1.31 11.08 -6.02
C PHE A 82 0.95 11.07 -7.51
N TYR A 83 1.62 11.88 -8.33
CA TYR A 83 1.23 12.09 -9.73
C TYR A 83 2.11 11.34 -10.73
N ASP A 84 3.34 11.00 -10.37
CA ASP A 84 4.23 10.23 -11.24
C ASP A 84 4.12 8.72 -10.98
N SER A 85 4.62 7.93 -11.93
CA SER A 85 4.81 6.49 -11.73
C SER A 85 5.74 6.23 -10.55
N ALA A 86 5.39 5.22 -9.74
CA ALA A 86 6.21 4.76 -8.62
C ALA A 86 7.62 4.31 -9.01
N LYS A 87 7.88 4.04 -10.31
CA LYS A 87 9.25 3.85 -10.83
C LYS A 87 10.17 5.06 -10.59
N LYS A 88 9.60 6.26 -10.45
CA LYS A 88 10.35 7.50 -10.24
C LYS A 88 10.55 7.84 -8.76
N TRP A 89 9.93 7.09 -7.84
CA TRP A 89 10.16 7.26 -6.41
C TRP A 89 11.62 6.96 -6.07
N HIS A 90 12.08 7.40 -4.90
CA HIS A 90 13.40 7.01 -4.42
C HIS A 90 13.60 5.49 -4.47
N ALA A 91 14.80 5.04 -4.83
CA ALA A 91 15.10 3.63 -5.07
C ALA A 91 14.80 2.71 -3.86
N ASP A 92 14.80 3.28 -2.65
CA ASP A 92 14.52 2.55 -1.41
C ASP A 92 13.06 2.08 -1.27
N TYR A 93 12.12 2.73 -1.98
CA TYR A 93 10.71 2.28 -2.01
C TYR A 93 10.55 1.05 -2.90
N PHE A 94 11.23 1.06 -4.04
CA PHE A 94 11.01 0.11 -5.13
C PHE A 94 11.94 -1.10 -5.01
N CYS A 95 11.45 -2.25 -5.43
CA CYS A 95 12.20 -3.48 -5.45
C CYS A 95 12.38 -4.01 -6.86
N ASN A 96 13.56 -4.54 -7.15
CA ASN A 96 13.89 -5.03 -8.49
C ASN A 96 13.90 -6.56 -8.59
N SER A 97 13.85 -7.26 -7.46
CA SER A 97 13.93 -8.73 -7.42
C SER A 97 12.88 -9.32 -6.49
N ASN A 98 12.23 -10.39 -6.95
CA ASN A 98 11.32 -11.15 -6.13
C ASN A 98 12.09 -11.82 -4.98
N ARG A 99 11.52 -11.79 -3.78
CA ARG A 99 12.12 -12.30 -2.54
C ARG A 99 13.46 -11.64 -2.19
N GLU A 100 13.61 -10.37 -2.54
CA GLU A 100 14.66 -9.52 -1.99
C GLU A 100 14.34 -9.20 -0.53
N PHE A 101 15.26 -9.50 0.39
CA PHE A 101 15.11 -9.24 1.83
C PHE A 101 15.93 -8.02 2.20
N ASP A 102 15.29 -7.01 2.77
CA ASP A 102 15.94 -5.80 3.26
C ASP A 102 15.01 -5.08 4.24
N CYS A 103 15.38 -3.90 4.72
CA CYS A 103 14.50 -3.04 5.49
C CYS A 103 13.36 -2.43 4.65
N THR A 104 12.22 -2.17 5.27
CA THR A 104 11.22 -1.24 4.72
C THR A 104 11.81 0.16 4.57
N HIS A 105 11.24 0.99 3.70
CA HIS A 105 11.75 2.34 3.42
C HIS A 105 11.97 3.19 4.70
N ASP A 106 11.09 3.05 5.69
CA ASP A 106 11.19 3.76 6.97
C ASP A 106 12.27 3.21 7.93
N ASN A 107 12.99 2.15 7.53
CA ASN A 107 13.99 1.44 8.32
C ASN A 107 13.49 0.95 9.69
N ARG A 108 12.17 0.68 9.81
CA ARG A 108 11.58 0.18 11.06
C ARG A 108 11.27 -1.31 11.03
N MET A 109 11.13 -1.89 9.85
CA MET A 109 10.78 -3.30 9.71
C MET A 109 11.75 -4.02 8.79
N SER A 110 12.02 -5.29 9.09
CA SER A 110 12.49 -6.22 8.07
C SER A 110 11.35 -6.49 7.11
N GLY A 111 11.63 -6.33 5.82
CA GLY A 111 10.69 -6.50 4.73
C GLY A 111 11.18 -7.48 3.68
N VAL A 112 10.24 -7.96 2.87
CA VAL A 112 10.51 -8.80 1.73
C VAL A 112 9.80 -8.24 0.52
N CYS A 113 10.48 -8.21 -0.62
CA CYS A 113 9.84 -7.92 -1.88
C CYS A 113 9.01 -9.12 -2.34
N SER A 114 7.71 -8.89 -2.57
CA SER A 114 6.82 -9.88 -3.19
C SER A 114 6.40 -9.37 -4.57
N ILE A 115 7.01 -9.96 -5.61
CA ILE A 115 6.64 -9.72 -7.01
C ILE A 115 5.94 -10.97 -7.52
N THR A 116 4.74 -10.79 -8.03
CA THR A 116 3.86 -11.87 -8.45
C THR A 116 3.59 -11.76 -9.94
N THR A 117 3.45 -12.92 -10.58
CA THR A 117 3.00 -13.02 -11.97
C THR A 117 1.61 -13.63 -12.05
N GLY A 118 0.97 -13.54 -13.21
CA GLY A 118 -0.37 -14.07 -13.42
C GLY A 118 -1.49 -13.10 -13.03
N TRP A 119 -1.16 -11.84 -12.74
CA TRP A 119 -2.17 -10.79 -12.59
C TRP A 119 -3.09 -10.77 -13.81
N GLY A 120 -4.38 -10.69 -13.54
CA GLY A 120 -5.40 -10.58 -14.55
C GLY A 120 -6.71 -10.14 -13.92
N PHE A 121 -7.44 -9.31 -14.63
CA PHE A 121 -8.72 -8.78 -14.18
C PHE A 121 -9.82 -9.28 -15.09
N THR A 122 -10.96 -9.59 -14.48
CA THR A 122 -12.21 -9.70 -15.22
C THR A 122 -12.72 -8.30 -15.56
N SER A 123 -13.52 -8.20 -16.62
CA SER A 123 -14.10 -6.95 -17.14
C SER A 123 -14.95 -6.14 -16.13
N ASN A 124 -15.19 -6.68 -14.94
CA ASN A 124 -15.99 -6.05 -13.89
C ASN A 124 -15.15 -5.16 -12.97
N VAL A 125 -13.82 -5.27 -13.00
CA VAL A 125 -12.90 -4.43 -12.20
C VAL A 125 -12.37 -3.25 -13.01
N PHE A 126 -12.04 -3.49 -14.28
CA PHE A 126 -11.69 -2.44 -15.25
C PHE A 126 -12.46 -2.67 -16.55
N THR A 127 -13.00 -1.60 -17.15
CA THR A 127 -13.67 -1.70 -18.46
C THR A 127 -12.64 -1.79 -19.59
N CYS A 128 -12.89 -2.68 -20.54
CA CYS A 128 -12.09 -2.84 -21.77
C CYS A 128 -12.58 -1.98 -22.94
N GLY A 129 -13.51 -1.05 -22.71
CA GLY A 129 -14.13 -0.26 -23.77
C GLY A 129 -15.15 -1.01 -24.63
N ASP A 130 -15.36 -2.32 -24.40
CA ASP A 130 -16.39 -3.12 -25.07
C ASP A 130 -17.33 -3.76 -24.06
N CYS A 131 -18.57 -3.27 -24.05
CA CYS A 131 -19.65 -3.75 -23.19
C CYS A 131 -20.56 -4.70 -24.01
N PRO A 132 -20.46 -6.04 -23.91
CA PRO A 132 -21.40 -6.94 -24.58
C PRO A 132 -22.79 -6.78 -23.94
N GLY A 133 -23.78 -6.35 -24.73
CA GLY A 133 -25.18 -6.28 -24.27
C GLY A 133 -26.03 -5.09 -24.71
N SER A 134 -25.79 -4.48 -25.88
CA SER A 134 -26.68 -3.45 -26.44
C SER A 134 -27.97 -4.03 -27.05
N THR A 135 -28.71 -4.83 -26.28
CA THR A 135 -30.11 -5.20 -26.60
C THR A 135 -31.08 -4.96 -25.44
N GLY A 136 -30.61 -4.49 -24.28
CA GLY A 136 -31.45 -4.25 -23.10
C GLY A 136 -31.33 -2.82 -22.55
N SER A 137 -32.48 -2.20 -22.28
CA SER A 137 -32.70 -0.79 -21.92
C SER A 137 -32.23 -0.34 -20.52
N ASP A 138 -31.24 -0.99 -19.90
CA ASP A 138 -30.77 -0.59 -18.57
C ASP A 138 -29.55 0.34 -18.63
N THR A 139 -29.83 1.63 -18.55
CA THR A 139 -28.89 2.75 -18.69
C THR A 139 -28.42 3.32 -17.34
N ARG A 140 -28.81 2.73 -16.21
CA ARG A 140 -28.65 3.38 -14.89
C ARG A 140 -27.32 3.15 -14.17
N CYS A 141 -26.47 2.23 -14.65
CA CYS A 141 -25.19 1.90 -13.99
C CYS A 141 -24.04 1.61 -14.97
N ARG A 142 -23.83 2.43 -16.01
CA ARG A 142 -22.62 2.26 -16.87
C ARG A 142 -21.82 3.56 -16.97
N PRO A 143 -20.68 3.68 -16.27
CA PRO A 143 -19.72 4.74 -16.55
C PRO A 143 -19.17 4.49 -17.95
N ASP A 144 -19.54 5.36 -18.88
CA ASP A 144 -18.88 5.66 -20.15
C ASP A 144 -18.09 4.49 -20.79
N CYS A 145 -18.80 3.54 -21.43
CA CYS A 145 -18.17 2.42 -22.16
C CYS A 145 -17.28 2.89 -23.34
N ALA A 146 -17.22 4.20 -23.67
CA ALA A 146 -16.41 4.71 -24.77
C ALA A 146 -14.92 4.90 -24.41
N SER A 147 -14.57 4.93 -23.12
CA SER A 147 -13.18 5.10 -22.67
C SER A 147 -12.67 3.79 -22.03
N PRO A 148 -11.75 3.05 -22.68
CA PRO A 148 -11.13 1.89 -22.05
C PRO A 148 -10.32 2.34 -20.84
N TYR A 149 -10.73 1.93 -19.64
CA TYR A 149 -9.96 2.16 -18.41
C TYR A 149 -8.80 1.16 -18.28
N ASN A 150 -8.82 0.06 -19.03
CA ASN A 150 -7.71 -0.86 -19.17
C ASN A 150 -7.31 -1.00 -20.65
N ASP A 151 -6.12 -0.53 -20.95
CA ASP A 151 -5.49 -0.56 -22.27
C ASP A 151 -4.79 -1.90 -22.59
N ASN A 152 -4.87 -2.87 -21.68
CA ASN A 152 -4.21 -4.17 -21.76
C ASN A 152 -5.21 -5.35 -21.70
N CYS A 153 -6.33 -5.23 -22.42
CA CYS A 153 -7.30 -6.31 -22.57
C CYS A 153 -6.94 -7.28 -23.71
N PHE A 154 -7.03 -8.59 -23.43
CA PHE A 154 -6.83 -9.66 -24.41
C PHE A 154 -8.15 -10.12 -25.05
N SER A 155 -9.25 -9.97 -24.32
CA SER A 155 -10.62 -10.23 -24.78
C SER A 155 -11.60 -9.33 -24.03
N ALA A 156 -12.88 -9.38 -24.41
CA ALA A 156 -13.96 -8.64 -23.73
C ALA A 156 -14.13 -8.99 -22.23
N THR A 157 -13.52 -10.08 -21.76
CA THR A 157 -13.66 -10.58 -20.37
C THR A 157 -12.33 -10.83 -19.66
N SER A 158 -11.20 -10.64 -20.34
CA SER A 158 -9.87 -10.97 -19.81
C SER A 158 -8.87 -9.87 -20.09
N CYS A 159 -8.28 -9.34 -19.02
CA CYS A 159 -7.34 -8.22 -19.07
C CYS A 159 -6.10 -8.50 -18.25
N GLY A 160 -4.95 -7.99 -18.68
CA GLY A 160 -3.78 -7.82 -17.84
C GLY A 160 -3.89 -6.58 -16.95
N LEU A 161 -2.78 -6.21 -16.32
CA LEU A 161 -2.60 -4.94 -15.61
C LEU A 161 -2.70 -3.78 -16.61
N PRO A 162 -3.50 -2.74 -16.34
CA PRO A 162 -3.44 -1.46 -17.05
C PRO A 162 -2.01 -0.91 -17.08
N SER A 163 -1.65 -0.17 -18.13
CA SER A 163 -0.29 0.39 -18.27
C SER A 163 0.13 1.28 -17.09
N MET A 164 -0.81 1.98 -16.46
CA MET A 164 -0.55 2.78 -15.26
C MET A 164 -0.07 1.96 -14.05
N TYR A 165 -0.32 0.64 -14.01
CA TYR A 165 0.15 -0.28 -12.98
C TYR A 165 1.27 -1.22 -13.47
N GLN A 166 1.83 -0.97 -14.66
CA GLN A 166 2.95 -1.74 -15.19
C GLN A 166 4.28 -1.11 -14.79
N TYR A 167 4.89 -1.68 -13.75
CA TYR A 167 6.18 -1.22 -13.22
C TYR A 167 7.38 -2.03 -13.72
N PHE A 168 7.21 -2.85 -14.74
CA PHE A 168 8.31 -3.60 -15.35
C PHE A 168 8.18 -3.57 -16.87
N THR A 169 9.29 -3.60 -17.58
CA THR A 169 9.34 -4.12 -18.95
C THR A 169 9.37 -5.65 -18.89
N ASP A 170 9.06 -6.36 -19.99
CA ASP A 170 9.14 -7.83 -20.03
C ASP A 170 10.53 -8.36 -19.60
N ARG A 171 11.59 -7.65 -19.99
CA ARG A 171 12.96 -7.96 -19.58
C ARG A 171 13.15 -7.76 -18.08
N GLU A 172 12.72 -6.64 -17.53
CA GLU A 172 12.81 -6.38 -16.09
C GLU A 172 11.99 -7.38 -15.29
N ALA A 173 10.80 -7.74 -15.76
CA ALA A 173 9.93 -8.74 -15.14
C ALA A 173 10.60 -10.12 -15.11
N ALA A 174 11.25 -10.51 -16.21
CA ALA A 174 11.98 -11.78 -16.31
C ALA A 174 13.16 -11.81 -15.33
N VAL A 175 13.92 -10.71 -15.22
CA VAL A 175 15.01 -10.56 -14.24
C VAL A 175 14.47 -10.63 -12.81
N ALA A 176 13.41 -9.87 -12.51
CA ALA A 176 12.81 -9.79 -11.18
C ALA A 176 12.31 -11.16 -10.70
N LEU A 177 11.71 -11.95 -11.59
CA LEU A 177 11.18 -13.29 -11.28
C LEU A 177 12.23 -14.41 -11.43
N LYS A 178 13.45 -14.10 -11.87
CA LYS A 178 14.49 -15.09 -12.24
C LYS A 178 13.94 -16.14 -13.24
N ALA A 179 13.13 -15.68 -14.19
CA ALA A 179 12.50 -16.49 -15.22
C ALA A 179 13.16 -16.25 -16.59
N THR A 180 13.08 -17.23 -17.49
CA THR A 180 13.58 -17.08 -18.87
C THR A 180 12.77 -16.05 -19.66
N GLN A 181 11.46 -15.96 -19.39
CA GLN A 181 10.52 -15.00 -19.97
C GLN A 181 9.45 -14.66 -18.92
N ALA A 182 8.96 -13.42 -18.95
CA ALA A 182 7.84 -12.97 -18.16
C ALA A 182 7.04 -11.93 -18.94
N ASP A 183 5.74 -11.84 -18.67
CA ASP A 183 4.85 -10.83 -19.24
C ASP A 183 4.70 -9.69 -18.24
N SER A 184 5.20 -8.50 -18.58
CA SER A 184 5.06 -7.28 -17.78
C SER A 184 3.61 -6.91 -17.51
N ARG A 185 2.71 -7.20 -18.45
CA ARG A 185 1.27 -6.95 -18.31
C ARG A 185 0.62 -7.85 -17.27
N ARG A 186 1.34 -8.84 -16.74
CA ARG A 186 0.85 -9.75 -15.69
C ARG A 186 1.77 -9.81 -14.48
N THR A 187 2.80 -8.95 -14.42
CA THR A 187 3.83 -8.98 -13.38
C THR A 187 3.92 -7.65 -12.67
N ALA A 188 3.69 -7.66 -11.36
CA ALA A 188 3.73 -6.46 -10.51
C ALA A 188 3.91 -6.84 -9.04
N GLY A 189 3.94 -5.84 -8.16
CA GLY A 189 3.89 -6.04 -6.72
C GLY A 189 2.63 -6.80 -6.29
N PHE A 190 2.73 -7.46 -5.15
CA PHE A 190 1.67 -8.33 -4.64
C PHE A 190 0.38 -7.57 -4.22
N SER A 191 0.48 -6.32 -3.75
CA SER A 191 -0.65 -5.65 -3.08
C SER A 191 -1.39 -4.67 -4.01
N SER A 192 -2.70 -4.89 -4.17
CA SER A 192 -3.60 -3.93 -4.85
C SER A 192 -3.80 -2.64 -4.05
N ALA A 193 -3.60 -2.67 -2.72
CA ALA A 193 -3.68 -1.49 -1.86
C ALA A 193 -2.54 -0.50 -2.09
N LEU A 194 -1.51 -0.92 -2.82
CA LEU A 194 -0.35 -0.13 -3.20
C LEU A 194 -0.30 0.08 -4.71
N ASP A 195 -1.44 -0.01 -5.39
CA ASP A 195 -1.51 0.10 -6.85
C ASP A 195 -0.57 -0.87 -7.56
N PHE A 196 -0.36 -2.06 -6.98
CA PHE A 196 0.56 -3.10 -7.44
C PHE A 196 2.03 -2.66 -7.54
N VAL A 197 2.43 -1.58 -6.85
CA VAL A 197 3.84 -1.16 -6.81
C VAL A 197 4.67 -2.25 -6.11
N PRO A 198 5.79 -2.70 -6.68
CA PRO A 198 6.68 -3.67 -6.06
C PRO A 198 7.51 -3.00 -4.97
N VAL A 199 6.98 -2.99 -3.75
CA VAL A 199 7.67 -2.48 -2.55
C VAL A 199 8.03 -3.61 -1.58
N ARG A 200 8.90 -3.31 -0.61
CA ARG A 200 9.24 -4.24 0.47
C ARG A 200 8.09 -4.27 1.47
N LEU A 201 7.49 -5.44 1.66
CA LEU A 201 6.46 -5.68 2.66
C LEU A 201 7.14 -6.12 3.96
N GLY A 202 7.15 -5.21 4.93
CA GLY A 202 7.50 -5.40 6.33
C GLY A 202 6.72 -6.52 6.98
N TYR A 203 7.46 -7.45 7.59
CA TYR A 203 6.92 -8.62 8.28
C TYR A 203 7.34 -8.71 9.74
N TRP A 204 8.33 -7.92 10.16
CA TRP A 204 8.78 -7.86 11.55
C TRP A 204 9.36 -6.47 11.83
N ASN A 205 8.87 -5.79 12.87
CA ASN A 205 9.41 -4.51 13.33
C ASN A 205 10.62 -4.75 14.23
N CYS A 206 11.74 -4.07 13.95
CA CYS A 206 13.00 -4.26 14.67
C CYS A 206 12.95 -3.80 16.13
N ALA A 207 11.97 -2.99 16.51
CA ALA A 207 11.73 -2.64 17.90
C ALA A 207 11.04 -3.77 18.68
N ASP A 208 10.34 -4.69 17.99
CA ASP A 208 9.62 -5.79 18.63
C ASP A 208 10.50 -7.03 18.76
N ASN A 209 10.18 -7.89 19.74
CA ASN A 209 10.86 -9.16 19.89
C ASN A 209 10.79 -9.97 18.59
N LYS A 210 11.96 -10.46 18.16
CA LYS A 210 12.03 -11.35 17.00
C LYS A 210 11.17 -12.59 17.26
N PRO A 211 10.23 -12.93 16.38
CA PRO A 211 9.48 -14.17 16.49
C PRO A 211 10.42 -15.37 16.59
N SER A 212 10.15 -16.26 17.54
CA SER A 212 10.99 -17.44 17.82
C SER A 212 11.02 -18.46 16.69
N ASN A 213 10.05 -18.39 15.76
CA ASN A 213 9.93 -19.22 14.58
C ASN A 213 9.83 -18.36 13.32
N GLY A 214 10.10 -18.93 12.14
CA GLY A 214 9.93 -18.27 10.83
C GLY A 214 8.48 -17.92 10.46
N SER A 215 7.56 -17.84 11.44
CA SER A 215 6.15 -17.53 11.26
C SER A 215 5.93 -16.17 10.62
N SER A 216 6.72 -15.15 10.99
CA SER A 216 6.65 -13.84 10.36
C SER A 216 7.06 -13.87 8.88
N LEU A 217 8.05 -14.70 8.54
CA LEU A 217 8.44 -14.93 7.15
C LEU A 217 7.34 -15.65 6.38
N SER A 218 6.66 -16.63 6.99
CA SER A 218 5.53 -17.32 6.35
C SER A 218 4.34 -16.39 6.14
N SER A 219 4.03 -15.49 7.08
CA SER A 219 2.98 -14.48 6.92
C SER A 219 3.29 -13.48 5.81
N ALA A 220 4.57 -13.15 5.60
CA ALA A 220 5.02 -12.31 4.50
C ALA A 220 4.93 -13.01 3.13
N GLN A 221 4.99 -14.35 3.12
CA GLN A 221 4.98 -15.18 1.91
C GLN A 221 3.60 -15.73 1.56
N SER A 222 2.66 -15.75 2.51
CA SER A 222 1.27 -16.16 2.34
C SER A 222 0.30 -14.99 2.17
N GLY A 223 0.83 -13.75 2.24
CA GLY A 223 0.10 -12.53 1.96
C GLY A 223 -0.49 -12.60 0.57
#